data_AF-A0A8J2E0A3-F1
#
_entry.id   AF-A0A8J2E0A3-F1
#
_cell.length_a   1.000
_cell.length_b   1.000
_cell.length_c   1.000
_cell.angle_alpha   90.00
_cell.angle_beta   90.00
_cell.angle_gamma   90.00
#
_symmetry.space_group_name_H-M   'P 1'
#
loop_
_entity.id
_entity.type
_entity.pdbx_description
1 polymer ?
#
loop_
_entity_poly.entity_id
_entity_poly.type
_entity_poly.pdbx_seq_one_letter_code
_entity_poly.pdbx_strand_id
1 'polypeptide(L)' 'MTNVLTPFKDNGHLTPQQVRYNVRHASLRSSIERAFGILKAKFRRLNYLDVQSLQTANLIVAAACTLHNFTLAREER' A
#
# COMPACT_ATOMS: atom_id res chain seq x y z
N MET A 1 9.20 -9.74 -13.18
CA MET A 1 8.12 -9.34 -12.26
C MET A 1 6.85 -10.06 -12.69
N THR A 2 6.57 -11.25 -12.15
CA THR A 2 5.55 -12.15 -12.73
C THR A 2 4.38 -12.44 -11.79
N ASN A 3 4.35 -11.83 -10.59
CA ASN A 3 3.39 -12.17 -9.53
C ASN A 3 2.60 -10.95 -8.99
N VAL A 4 2.23 -9.99 -9.84
CA VAL A 4 1.43 -8.83 -9.42
C VAL A 4 0.04 -8.88 -10.04
N LEU A 5 -1.00 -8.84 -9.20
CA LEU A 5 -2.37 -8.70 -9.66
C LEU A 5 -2.49 -7.41 -10.47
N THR A 6 -2.72 -7.54 -11.77
CA THR A 6 -2.74 -6.41 -12.71
C THR A 6 -4.17 -6.21 -13.21
N PRO A 7 -4.71 -4.97 -13.21
CA PRO A 7 -6.04 -4.69 -13.76
C PRO A 7 -6.05 -4.87 -15.29
N PHE A 8 -7.19 -5.27 -15.85
CA PHE A 8 -7.40 -5.25 -17.30
C PHE A 8 -7.45 -3.80 -17.79
N LYS A 9 -6.78 -3.51 -18.90
CA LYS A 9 -6.81 -2.18 -19.52
C LYS A 9 -8.20 -1.91 -20.08
N ASP A 10 -8.83 -0.82 -19.64
CA ASP A 10 -10.13 -0.42 -20.17
C ASP A 10 -9.94 0.32 -21.50
N ASN A 11 -10.41 -0.28 -22.58
CA ASN A 11 -10.47 0.28 -23.93
C ASN A 11 -11.93 0.42 -24.43
N GLY A 12 -12.90 0.34 -23.52
CA GLY A 12 -14.33 0.34 -23.82
C GLY A 12 -14.91 -1.05 -24.12
N HIS A 13 -14.10 -2.09 -24.26
CA HIS A 13 -14.54 -3.45 -24.62
C HIS A 13 -14.30 -4.49 -23.51
N LEU A 14 -14.33 -4.10 -22.24
CA LEU A 14 -14.17 -5.03 -21.13
C LEU A 14 -15.39 -5.94 -21.00
N THR A 15 -15.14 -7.24 -20.80
CA THR A 15 -16.21 -8.18 -20.47
C THR A 15 -16.76 -7.91 -19.06
N PRO A 16 -18.02 -8.28 -18.75
CA PRO A 16 -18.56 -8.11 -17.40
C PRO A 16 -17.69 -8.76 -16.30
N GLN A 17 -17.01 -9.87 -16.61
CA GLN A 17 -16.10 -10.53 -15.69
C GLN A 17 -14.83 -9.71 -15.44
N GLN A 18 -14.26 -9.11 -16.49
CA GLN A 18 -13.08 -8.23 -16.37
C GLN A 18 -13.42 -6.95 -15.60
N VAL A 19 -14.59 -6.36 -15.84
CA VAL A 19 -15.08 -5.21 -15.06
C VAL A 19 -15.18 -5.58 -13.58
N ARG A 20 -15.82 -6.71 -13.24
CA ARG A 20 -15.95 -7.16 -11.85
C ARG A 20 -14.60 -7.42 -11.19
N TYR A 21 -13.63 -7.97 -11.92
CA TYR A 21 -12.27 -8.13 -11.44
C TYR A 21 -11.60 -6.78 -11.17
N ASN A 22 -11.65 -5.83 -12.11
CA ASN A 22 -11.08 -4.50 -11.96
C ASN A 22 -11.69 -3.73 -10.77
N VAL A 23 -13.01 -3.82 -10.56
CA VAL A 23 -13.70 -3.19 -9.43
C VAL A 23 -13.19 -3.76 -8.09
N ARG A 24 -13.09 -5.09 -7.97
CA ARG A 24 -12.57 -5.74 -6.76
C ARG A 24 -11.11 -5.40 -6.52
N HIS A 25 -10.30 -5.44 -7.57
CA HIS A 25 -8.88 -5.07 -7.52
C HIS A 25 -8.71 -3.62 -7.05
N ALA A 26 -9.45 -2.68 -7.63
CA ALA A 26 -9.42 -1.27 -7.26
C ALA A 26 -9.86 -1.04 -5.81
N SER A 27 -10.89 -1.75 -5.34
CA SER A 27 -11.35 -1.69 -3.95
C SER A 27 -10.26 -2.11 -2.95
N LEU A 28 -9.59 -3.24 -3.21
CA LEU A 28 -8.48 -3.72 -2.39
C LEU A 28 -7.29 -2.75 -2.42
N ARG A 29 -6.89 -2.29 -3.61
CA ARG A 29 -5.81 -1.31 -3.78
C ARG A 29 -6.10 -0.03 -2.99
N SER A 30 -7.34 0.45 -3.04
CA SER A 30 -7.77 1.66 -2.33
C SER A 30 -7.58 1.54 -0.81
N SER A 31 -7.87 0.39 -0.22
CA SER A 31 -7.60 0.14 1.21
C SER A 31 -6.11 0.16 1.55
N ILE A 32 -5.28 -0.47 0.72
CA ILE A 32 -3.82 -0.50 0.89
C ILE A 32 -3.22 0.92 0.75
N GLU A 33 -3.65 1.67 -0.25
CA GLU A 33 -3.18 3.04 -0.49
C GLU A 33 -3.56 3.99 0.63
N ARG A 34 -4.77 3.86 1.19
CA ARG A 34 -5.17 4.62 2.37
C ARG A 34 -4.26 4.30 3.57
N ALA A 35 -4.01 3.03 3.86
CA ALA A 35 -3.14 2.63 4.97
C ALA A 35 -1.73 3.21 4.81
N PHE A 36 -1.13 3.10 3.62
CA PHE A 36 0.18 3.70 3.36
C PHE A 36 0.16 5.23 3.33
N GLY A 37 -0.95 5.85 2.95
CA GLY A 37 -1.15 7.29 3.04
C GLY A 37 -1.07 7.77 4.48
N ILE A 38 -1.80 7.12 5.39
CA ILE A 38 -1.78 7.43 6.84
C ILE A 38 -0.37 7.18 7.41
N LEU A 39 0.24 6.04 7.08
CA LEU A 39 1.60 5.71 7.53
C LEU A 39 2.61 6.80 7.13
N LYS A 40 2.62 7.22 5.87
CA LYS A 40 3.54 8.27 5.37
C LYS A 40 3.22 9.66 5.91
N ALA A 41 1.95 9.95 6.18
CA ALA A 41 1.54 11.21 6.80
C ALA A 41 2.05 11.31 8.26
N LYS A 42 1.98 10.20 9.01
CA LYS A 42 2.46 10.10 10.40
C LYS A 42 3.99 10.05 10.48
N PHE A 43 4.62 9.21 9.65
CA PHE A 43 6.07 9.03 9.59
C PHE A 43 6.65 9.73 8.36
N ARG A 44 6.71 11.08 8.40
CA ARG A 44 7.15 11.90 7.26
C ARG A 44 8.51 11.52 6.68
N ARG A 45 9.41 10.91 7.47
CA ARG A 45 10.71 10.39 7.03
C ARG A 45 10.58 9.35 5.90
N LEU A 46 9.45 8.63 5.82
CA LEU A 46 9.20 7.66 4.74
C LEU A 46 8.98 8.32 3.37
N ASN A 47 8.72 9.63 3.29
CA ASN A 47 8.63 10.34 2.01
C ASN A 47 10.01 10.58 1.39
N TYR A 48 11.07 10.64 2.21
CA TYR A 48 12.44 10.87 1.78
C TYR A 48 13.40 10.04 2.63
N LEU A 49 13.70 8.84 2.12
CA LEU A 49 14.66 7.91 2.69
C LEU A 49 16.00 8.06 1.97
N ASP A 50 16.83 8.98 2.44
CA ASP A 50 18.23 9.08 2.02
C ASP A 50 19.06 8.11 2.87
N VAL A 51 19.19 6.88 2.38
CA VAL A 51 19.96 5.81 3.01
C VAL A 51 20.75 5.06 1.96
N GLN A 52 22.00 4.74 2.27
CA GLN A 52 22.91 4.11 1.30
C GLN A 52 22.68 2.62 1.11
N SER A 53 22.00 1.96 2.05
CA SER A 53 21.74 0.52 1.98
C SER A 53 20.25 0.22 1.93
N LEU A 54 19.87 -0.70 1.03
CA LEU A 54 18.51 -1.22 0.94
C LEU A 54 18.05 -1.88 2.24
N GLN A 55 18.98 -2.48 2.99
CA GLN A 55 18.65 -3.12 4.26
C GLN A 55 18.28 -2.11 5.34
N THR A 56 18.96 -0.97 5.37
CA THR A 56 18.58 0.14 6.24
C THR A 56 17.20 0.69 5.85
N ALA A 57 16.93 0.84 4.55
CA ALA A 57 15.61 1.27 4.08
C ALA A 57 14.50 0.30 4.53
N ASN A 58 14.71 -1.01 4.33
CA ASN A 58 13.79 -2.06 4.75
C ASN A 58 13.54 -2.04 6.27
N LEU A 59 14.59 -1.86 7.07
CA LEU A 59 14.47 -1.78 8.52
C LEU A 59 13.64 -0.56 8.96
N ILE A 60 13.87 0.60 8.34
CA ILE A 60 13.11 1.82 8.67
C ILE A 60 11.63 1.64 8.31
N VAL A 61 11.33 1.08 7.13
CA VAL A 61 9.96 0.80 6.71
C VAL A 61 9.29 -0.19 7.67
N ALA A 62 9.96 -1.29 8.03
CA ALA A 62 9.44 -2.28 8.96
C ALA A 62 9.18 -1.67 10.36
N ALA A 63 10.11 -0.87 10.87
CA ALA A 63 9.95 -0.19 12.15
C ALA A 63 8.74 0.77 12.15
N ALA A 64 8.56 1.56 11.08
CA ALA A 64 7.42 2.45 10.94
C ALA A 64 6.09 1.69 10.90
N CYS A 65 6.02 0.58 10.16
CA CYS A 65 4.83 -0.30 10.14
C CYS A 65 4.53 -0.88 11.53
N THR A 66 5.54 -1.37 12.25
CA THR A 66 5.35 -1.92 13.61
C THR A 66 4.83 -0.86 14.58
N LEU A 67 5.42 0.34 14.58
CA LEU A 67 4.98 1.44 15.43
C LEU A 67 3.57 1.93 15.07
N HIS A 68 3.23 1.96 13.77
CA HIS A 68 1.90 2.30 13.30
C HIS A 68 0.85 1.33 13.85
N ASN A 69 1.08 0.03 13.65
CA ASN A 69 0.19 -1.03 14.11
C ASN A 69 0.04 -1.03 15.64
N PHE A 70 1.14 -0.81 16.37
CA PHE A 70 1.11 -0.67 17.82
C PHE A 70 0.24 0.51 18.27
N THR A 71 0.33 1.65 17.57
CA THR A 71 -0.47 2.82 17.92
C THR A 71 -1.95 2.58 17.64
N LEU A 72 -2.30 2.00 16.49
CA LEU A 72 -3.67 1.64 16.15
C LEU A 72 -4.28 0.70 17.21
N ALA A 73 -3.54 -0.33 17.62
CA ALA A 73 -3.98 -1.26 18.65
C ALA A 73 -4.19 -0.61 20.04
N ARG A 74 -3.63 0.58 20.29
CA ARG A 74 -3.77 1.31 21.55
C ARG A 74 -4.77 2.45 21.50
N GLU A 75 -5.05 3.01 20.32
CA GLU A 75 -6.08 4.04 20.11
C GLU A 75 -7.50 3.44 20.01
N GLU A 76 -7.64 2.13 19.77
CA GLU A 76 -8.91 1.39 19.82
C GLU A 76 -9.36 0.99 21.25
N ARG A 77 -8.82 1.62 22.30
CA ARG A 77 -9.30 1.51 23.70
C ARG A 77 -9.87 2.84 24.18
#